data_AF-A0A934J000-F1
#
_entry.id   AF-A0A934J000-F1
#
_cell.length_a   1.000
_cell.length_b   1.000
_cell.length_c   1.000
_cell.angle_alpha   90.00
_cell.angle_beta   90.00
_cell.angle_gamma   90.00
#
_symmetry.space_group_name_H-M   'P 1'
#
loop_
_entity.id
_entity.type
_entity.pdbx_description
1 polymer ?
#
loop_
_entity_poly.entity_id
_entity_poly.type
_entity_poly.pdbx_seq_one_letter_code
_entity_poly.pdbx_strand_id
1 'polypeptide(L)'
;MRLPLLAMTIAGLLFAAPPARADAALDALNDAIAAFSTARAQLPGELAGVDVAAYGDALTLGRFTSAVWGGEVLLDLYRSDGGGACGRYAAFVDLPPRDGVIRLALCPQFSAEGTPALRRLTILHEMVHVVAGADECQAMAFAARIEVLSTGAHTPVDSYWQANGCARSGFSLP
;
A
#
# COMPACT_ATOMS: atom_id res chain seq x y z
N MET A 1 38.57 -45.59 -41.36
CA MET A 1 38.82 -44.24 -40.81
C MET A 1 37.87 -44.04 -39.62
N ARG A 2 38.40 -44.08 -38.40
CA ARG A 2 37.61 -44.00 -37.15
C ARG A 2 37.60 -42.55 -36.68
N LEU A 3 36.42 -41.95 -36.58
CA LEU A 3 36.19 -40.62 -36.02
C LEU A 3 35.99 -40.76 -34.50
N PRO A 4 36.84 -40.21 -33.62
CA PRO A 4 36.52 -40.19 -32.20
C PRO A 4 35.60 -39.00 -31.89
N LEU A 5 34.44 -39.38 -31.34
CA LEU A 5 33.43 -38.57 -30.69
C LEU A 5 34.09 -37.63 -29.65
N LEU A 6 34.08 -36.32 -29.88
CA LEU A 6 34.44 -35.34 -28.86
C LEU A 6 33.20 -35.14 -27.97
N ALA A 7 33.18 -35.84 -26.84
CA ALA A 7 32.14 -35.70 -25.82
C ALA A 7 32.18 -34.29 -25.24
N MET A 8 31.07 -33.57 -25.40
CA MET A 8 30.87 -32.20 -24.97
C MET A 8 30.54 -32.18 -23.47
N THR A 9 31.56 -32.02 -22.62
CA THR A 9 31.38 -31.88 -21.17
C THR A 9 31.09 -30.42 -20.82
N ILE A 10 29.82 -30.00 -20.95
CA ILE A 10 29.36 -28.74 -20.33
C ILE A 10 28.99 -29.08 -18.89
N ALA A 11 29.98 -28.98 -18.00
CA ALA A 11 29.77 -29.05 -16.56
C ALA A 11 28.93 -27.84 -16.12
N GLY A 12 27.75 -28.11 -15.55
CA GLY A 12 26.79 -27.11 -15.12
C GLY A 12 27.38 -26.17 -14.06
N LEU A 13 27.59 -24.91 -14.43
CA LEU A 13 27.51 -23.80 -13.50
C LEU A 13 26.04 -23.63 -13.12
N LEU A 14 25.58 -24.38 -12.11
CA LEU A 14 24.41 -23.99 -11.34
C LEU A 14 24.80 -22.73 -10.57
N PHE A 15 24.52 -21.58 -11.18
CA PHE A 15 24.56 -20.28 -10.52
C PHE A 15 23.72 -20.38 -9.25
N ALA A 16 24.37 -20.38 -8.09
CA ALA A 16 23.75 -20.01 -6.83
C ALA A 16 23.41 -18.51 -6.94
N ALA A 17 22.31 -18.20 -7.61
CA ALA A 17 21.73 -16.87 -7.53
C ALA A 17 21.49 -16.59 -6.04
N PRO A 18 21.98 -15.47 -5.48
CA PRO A 18 21.59 -15.09 -4.13
C PRO A 18 20.05 -15.07 -4.07
N PRO A 19 19.43 -15.53 -2.97
CA PRO A 19 17.98 -15.42 -2.84
C PRO A 19 17.61 -13.97 -3.08
N ALA A 20 16.74 -13.73 -4.06
CA ALA A 20 16.19 -12.41 -4.29
C ALA A 20 15.63 -11.93 -2.95
N ARG A 21 16.19 -10.84 -2.40
CA ARG A 21 15.66 -10.25 -1.17
C ARG A 21 14.26 -9.76 -1.52
N ALA A 22 13.26 -10.38 -0.88
CA ALA A 22 11.87 -9.94 -0.99
C ALA A 22 11.81 -8.45 -0.64
N ASP A 23 11.28 -7.66 -1.57
CA ASP A 23 11.18 -6.22 -1.40
C ASP A 23 9.86 -5.94 -0.68
N ALA A 24 9.92 -5.86 0.65
CA ALA A 24 8.73 -5.72 1.50
C ALA A 24 7.81 -4.56 1.12
N ALA A 25 8.36 -3.48 0.53
CA ALA A 25 7.57 -2.36 0.04
C ALA A 25 6.81 -2.71 -1.24
N LEU A 26 7.48 -3.34 -2.20
CA LEU A 26 6.86 -3.78 -3.44
C LEU A 26 5.82 -4.88 -3.18
N ASP A 27 6.14 -5.84 -2.30
CA ASP A 27 5.23 -6.90 -1.90
C ASP A 27 3.97 -6.34 -1.26
N ALA A 28 4.11 -5.39 -0.33
CA ALA A 28 2.96 -4.75 0.33
C ALA A 28 2.09 -3.94 -0.64
N LEU A 29 2.69 -3.24 -1.61
CA LEU A 29 1.95 -2.54 -2.65
C LEU A 29 1.15 -3.52 -3.53
N ASN A 30 1.80 -4.60 -3.97
CA ASN A 30 1.15 -5.64 -4.77
C ASN A 30 0.01 -6.33 -3.99
N ASP A 31 0.23 -6.60 -2.70
CA ASP A 31 -0.79 -7.18 -1.82
C ASP A 31 -1.97 -6.22 -1.62
N ALA A 32 -1.72 -4.91 -1.50
CA ALA A 32 -2.77 -3.90 -1.41
C ALA A 32 -3.58 -3.80 -2.70
N ILE A 33 -2.91 -3.81 -3.87
CA ILE A 33 -3.56 -3.85 -5.19
C ILE A 33 -4.43 -5.11 -5.31
N ALA A 34 -3.90 -6.28 -4.95
CA ALA A 34 -4.62 -7.53 -5.02
C ALA A 34 -5.86 -7.53 -4.11
N ALA A 35 -5.71 -7.09 -2.85
CA ALA A 35 -6.82 -6.98 -1.90
C ALA A 35 -7.91 -6.02 -2.40
N PHE A 36 -7.52 -4.84 -2.90
CA PHE A 36 -8.49 -3.90 -3.48
C PHE A 36 -9.20 -4.49 -4.70
N SER A 37 -8.47 -5.14 -5.61
CA SER A 37 -9.03 -5.79 -6.80
C SER A 37 -10.09 -6.84 -6.43
N THR A 38 -9.81 -7.68 -5.43
CA THR A 38 -10.78 -8.66 -4.91
C THR A 38 -12.00 -8.00 -4.28
N ALA A 39 -11.81 -6.92 -3.51
CA ALA A 39 -12.90 -6.21 -2.85
C ALA A 39 -13.77 -5.40 -3.83
N ARG A 40 -13.21 -4.92 -4.95
CA ARG A 40 -13.79 -3.91 -5.85
C ARG A 40 -15.22 -4.22 -6.30
N ALA A 41 -15.52 -5.48 -6.63
CA ALA A 41 -16.84 -5.86 -7.12
C ALA A 41 -17.97 -5.68 -6.08
N GLN A 42 -17.61 -5.58 -4.80
CA GLN A 42 -18.54 -5.44 -3.68
C GLN A 42 -18.56 -4.01 -3.10
N LEU A 43 -17.67 -3.13 -3.57
CA LEU A 43 -17.59 -1.76 -3.09
C LEU A 43 -18.63 -0.87 -3.81
N PRO A 44 -19.29 0.06 -3.09
CA PRO A 44 -20.09 1.11 -3.73
C PRO A 44 -19.21 2.08 -4.52
N GLY A 45 -19.82 3.04 -5.24
CA GLY A 45 -19.05 4.11 -5.93
C GLY A 45 -18.26 5.00 -4.95
N GLU A 46 -18.82 5.22 -3.76
CA GLU A 46 -18.17 5.93 -2.65
C GLU A 46 -18.37 5.13 -1.36
N LEU A 47 -17.30 4.96 -0.59
CA LEU A 47 -17.33 4.34 0.73
C LEU A 47 -16.65 5.26 1.74
N ALA A 48 -17.32 5.55 2.84
CA ALA A 48 -16.79 6.41 3.90
C ALA A 48 -16.27 7.77 3.37
N GLY A 49 -16.88 8.36 2.34
CA GLY A 49 -16.40 9.61 1.74
C GLY A 49 -15.18 9.48 0.83
N VAL A 50 -14.76 8.25 0.51
CA VAL A 50 -13.68 7.95 -0.44
C VAL A 50 -14.29 7.50 -1.76
N ASP A 51 -13.98 8.21 -2.85
CA ASP A 51 -14.31 7.79 -4.21
C ASP A 51 -13.51 6.53 -4.55
N VAL A 52 -14.21 5.42 -4.77
CA VAL A 52 -13.61 4.09 -4.97
C VAL A 52 -12.90 4.00 -6.33
N ALA A 53 -13.38 4.71 -7.35
CA ALA A 53 -12.71 4.73 -8.64
C ALA A 53 -11.40 5.53 -8.56
N ALA A 54 -11.43 6.72 -7.96
CA ALA A 54 -10.25 7.54 -7.75
C ALA A 54 -9.20 6.82 -6.89
N TYR A 55 -9.64 6.12 -5.83
CA TYR A 55 -8.76 5.29 -5.01
C TYR A 55 -8.10 4.17 -5.82
N GLY A 56 -8.87 3.46 -6.64
CA GLY A 56 -8.34 2.40 -7.50
C GLY A 56 -7.31 2.92 -8.51
N ASP A 57 -7.58 4.04 -9.14
CA ASP A 57 -6.67 4.68 -10.10
C ASP A 57 -5.39 5.17 -9.40
N ALA A 58 -5.51 5.81 -8.23
CA ALA A 58 -4.36 6.24 -7.44
C ALA A 58 -3.47 5.05 -7.05
N LEU A 59 -4.07 3.95 -6.56
CA LEU A 59 -3.35 2.77 -6.10
C LEU A 59 -2.68 1.98 -7.24
N THR A 60 -3.31 1.91 -8.42
CA THR A 60 -2.84 1.04 -9.53
C THR A 60 -2.08 1.80 -10.61
N LEU A 61 -2.45 3.05 -10.89
CA LEU A 61 -1.88 3.87 -11.96
C LEU A 61 -0.94 4.96 -11.44
N GLY A 62 -0.94 5.21 -10.12
CA GLY A 62 -0.19 6.32 -9.52
C GLY A 62 -0.71 7.69 -9.93
N ARG A 63 -1.95 7.77 -10.43
CA ARG A 63 -2.59 9.02 -10.86
C ARG A 63 -4.10 8.90 -10.77
N PHE A 64 -4.79 10.00 -10.50
CA PHE A 64 -6.25 10.03 -10.41
C PHE A 64 -6.79 11.45 -10.59
N THR A 65 -8.08 11.58 -10.94
CA THR A 65 -8.77 12.87 -10.88
C THR A 65 -9.38 13.05 -9.49
N SER A 66 -9.12 14.18 -8.84
CA SER A 66 -9.60 14.47 -7.49
C SER A 66 -10.51 15.69 -7.48
N ALA A 67 -11.73 15.49 -6.95
CA ALA A 67 -12.61 16.60 -6.59
C ALA A 67 -12.12 17.32 -5.31
N VAL A 68 -11.46 16.59 -4.39
CA VAL A 68 -10.92 17.13 -3.13
C VAL A 68 -9.75 18.08 -3.40
N TRP A 69 -8.86 17.71 -4.32
CA TRP A 69 -7.65 18.47 -4.63
C TRP A 69 -7.79 19.37 -5.85
N GLY A 70 -8.86 19.22 -6.64
CA GLY A 70 -9.19 20.11 -7.75
C GLY A 70 -8.40 19.88 -9.04
N GLY A 71 -8.35 18.64 -9.53
CA GLY A 71 -7.70 18.32 -10.81
C GLY A 71 -7.10 16.92 -10.87
N GLU A 72 -6.22 16.69 -11.84
CA GLU A 72 -5.38 15.48 -11.86
C GLU A 72 -4.32 15.57 -10.76
N VAL A 73 -4.13 14.46 -10.04
CA VAL A 73 -3.11 14.30 -9.01
C VAL A 73 -2.24 13.09 -9.35
N LEU A 74 -0.93 13.26 -9.19
CA LEU A 74 0.07 12.21 -9.30
C LEU A 74 0.51 11.75 -7.91
N LEU A 75 0.74 10.46 -7.76
CA LEU A 75 1.32 9.85 -6.57
C LEU A 75 2.81 9.59 -6.78
N ASP A 76 3.65 10.19 -5.95
CA ASP A 76 5.06 9.88 -5.79
C ASP A 76 5.25 9.00 -4.54
N LEU A 77 5.26 7.68 -4.73
CA LEU A 77 5.61 6.73 -3.68
C LEU A 77 7.13 6.54 -3.64
N TYR A 78 7.75 6.84 -2.50
CA TYR A 78 9.20 6.76 -2.35
C TYR A 78 9.62 6.12 -1.03
N ARG A 79 10.85 5.59 -0.99
CA ARG A 79 11.48 5.11 0.24
C ARG A 79 12.22 6.26 0.90
N SER A 80 11.90 6.52 2.16
CA SER A 80 12.61 7.52 2.96
C SER A 80 13.89 6.91 3.54
N ASP A 81 14.97 7.67 3.52
CA ASP A 81 16.21 7.34 4.23
C ASP A 81 16.08 7.48 5.77
N GLY A 82 14.91 7.93 6.25
CA GLY A 82 14.59 8.09 7.66
C GLY A 82 14.59 9.56 8.14
N GLY A 83 14.61 9.75 9.46
CA GLY A 83 14.51 11.07 10.09
C GLY A 83 13.11 11.70 9.99
N GLY A 84 12.95 12.90 10.58
CA GLY A 84 11.68 13.65 10.53
C GLY A 84 10.47 12.82 10.98
N ALA A 85 9.43 12.78 10.15
CA ALA A 85 8.20 12.02 10.41
C ALA A 85 8.43 10.50 10.54
N CYS A 86 9.48 9.94 9.91
CA CYS A 86 9.85 8.53 10.08
C CYS A 86 10.33 8.19 11.50
N GLY A 87 10.55 9.17 12.38
CA GLY A 87 10.76 8.88 13.80
C GLY A 87 9.49 8.39 14.53
N ARG A 88 8.31 8.54 13.91
CA ARG A 88 7.01 8.26 14.53
C ARG A 88 6.14 7.30 13.72
N TYR A 89 6.31 7.27 12.40
CA TYR A 89 5.43 6.55 11.50
C TYR A 89 6.18 5.55 10.63
N ALA A 90 5.49 4.47 10.26
CA ALA A 90 5.98 3.51 9.26
C ALA A 90 5.80 4.04 7.84
N ALA A 91 4.77 4.85 7.59
CA ALA A 91 4.57 5.59 6.36
C ALA A 91 3.88 6.91 6.67
N PHE A 92 3.92 7.86 5.76
CA PHE A 92 3.14 9.10 5.87
C PHE A 92 2.94 9.73 4.49
N VAL A 93 1.92 10.57 4.37
CA VAL A 93 1.63 11.35 3.17
C VAL A 93 1.89 12.84 3.40
N ASP A 94 2.62 13.48 2.48
CA ASP A 94 2.75 14.93 2.43
C ASP A 94 1.49 15.54 1.82
N LEU A 95 0.64 16.13 2.67
CA LEU A 95 -0.57 16.84 2.27
C LEU A 95 -0.48 18.35 2.54
N PRO A 96 -1.17 19.20 1.76
CA PRO A 96 -1.89 18.88 0.51
C PRO A 96 -0.91 18.62 -0.65
N PRO A 97 -1.39 18.18 -1.84
CA PRO A 97 -0.56 18.08 -3.04
C PRO A 97 0.20 19.38 -3.33
N ARG A 98 1.46 19.24 -3.78
CA ARG A 98 2.29 20.34 -4.29
C ARG A 98 2.48 20.16 -5.78
N ASP A 99 2.10 21.16 -6.57
CA ASP A 99 2.16 21.13 -8.03
C ASP A 99 1.49 19.89 -8.65
N GLY A 100 0.34 19.48 -8.08
CA GLY A 100 -0.40 18.30 -8.52
C GLY A 100 0.21 16.96 -8.08
N VAL A 101 1.21 16.96 -7.21
CA VAL A 101 1.87 15.74 -6.71
C VAL A 101 1.64 15.57 -5.21
N ILE A 102 1.15 14.40 -4.82
CA ILE A 102 1.16 13.92 -3.44
C ILE A 102 2.32 12.94 -3.27
N ARG A 103 3.09 13.08 -2.19
CA ARG A 103 4.21 12.19 -1.89
C ARG A 103 3.83 11.26 -0.74
N LEU A 104 3.99 9.95 -0.94
CA LEU A 104 3.81 8.92 0.08
C LEU A 104 5.18 8.34 0.42
N ALA A 105 5.63 8.57 1.64
CA ALA A 105 6.91 8.09 2.14
C ALA A 105 6.74 6.74 2.83
N LEU A 106 7.54 5.74 2.44
CA LEU A 106 7.71 4.50 3.19
C LEU A 106 8.98 4.61 4.05
N CYS A 107 8.81 4.60 5.37
CA CYS A 107 9.89 4.74 6.34
C CYS A 107 10.62 3.41 6.60
N PRO A 108 11.86 3.43 7.12
CA PRO A 108 12.61 2.19 7.38
C PRO A 108 11.85 1.16 8.25
N GLN A 109 11.07 1.62 9.23
CA GLN A 109 10.27 0.75 10.10
C GLN A 109 9.21 -0.05 9.34
N PHE A 110 8.66 0.49 8.24
CA PHE A 110 7.73 -0.22 7.36
C PHE A 110 8.29 -1.58 6.96
N SER A 111 9.52 -1.58 6.48
CA SER A 111 10.20 -2.78 6.00
C SER A 111 10.76 -3.63 7.13
N ALA A 112 11.21 -3.03 8.23
CA ALA A 112 11.90 -3.74 9.30
C ALA A 112 10.95 -4.50 10.25
N GLU A 113 9.79 -3.92 10.61
CA GLU A 113 9.03 -4.35 11.80
C GLU A 113 7.59 -4.79 11.50
N GLY A 114 7.08 -4.56 10.29
CA GLY A 114 5.72 -4.93 9.91
C GLY A 114 5.53 -6.41 9.59
N THR A 115 4.37 -6.99 9.97
CA THR A 115 3.88 -8.23 9.34
C THR A 115 3.40 -7.92 7.92
N PRO A 116 3.31 -8.91 7.02
CA PRO A 116 2.73 -8.68 5.68
C PRO A 116 1.34 -8.04 5.72
N ALA A 117 0.48 -8.50 6.63
CA ALA A 117 -0.85 -7.94 6.84
C ALA A 117 -0.81 -6.47 7.28
N LEU A 118 0.05 -6.13 8.24
CA LEU A 118 0.20 -4.75 8.71
C LEU A 118 0.74 -3.83 7.59
N ARG A 119 1.72 -4.27 6.81
CA ARG A 119 2.24 -3.47 5.69
C ARG A 119 1.20 -3.22 4.61
N ARG A 120 0.42 -4.25 4.25
CA ARG A 120 -0.72 -4.10 3.34
C ARG A 120 -1.73 -3.09 3.89
N LEU A 121 -2.12 -3.25 5.16
CA LEU A 121 -3.04 -2.32 5.82
C LEU A 121 -2.48 -0.88 5.78
N THR A 122 -1.21 -0.68 6.08
CA THR A 122 -0.56 0.64 6.01
C THR A 122 -0.68 1.23 4.60
N ILE A 123 -0.41 0.48 3.53
CA ILE A 123 -0.59 0.99 2.16
C ILE A 123 -2.06 1.35 1.91
N LEU A 124 -3.01 0.47 2.28
CA LEU A 124 -4.44 0.75 2.09
C LEU A 124 -4.88 2.02 2.83
N HIS A 125 -4.37 2.21 4.04
CA HIS A 125 -4.65 3.36 4.89
C HIS A 125 -4.08 4.66 4.32
N GLU A 126 -2.78 4.71 4.03
CA GLU A 126 -2.13 5.92 3.50
C GLU A 126 -2.73 6.34 2.14
N MET A 127 -3.17 5.37 1.32
CA MET A 127 -3.83 5.67 0.06
C MET A 127 -5.17 6.40 0.23
N VAL A 128 -5.86 6.23 1.37
CA VAL A 128 -7.03 7.06 1.67
C VAL A 128 -6.62 8.51 1.92
N HIS A 129 -5.50 8.75 2.59
CA HIS A 129 -4.98 10.10 2.76
C HIS A 129 -4.62 10.78 1.45
N VAL A 130 -4.04 10.02 0.52
CA VAL A 130 -3.78 10.49 -0.85
C VAL A 130 -5.09 10.96 -1.53
N VAL A 131 -6.18 10.21 -1.39
CA VAL A 131 -7.41 10.43 -2.18
C VAL A 131 -8.39 11.40 -1.51
N ALA A 132 -8.57 11.27 -0.20
CA ALA A 132 -9.68 11.88 0.54
C ALA A 132 -9.22 12.84 1.68
N GLY A 133 -7.93 12.88 2.01
CA GLY A 133 -7.38 13.79 3.02
C GLY A 133 -7.13 13.15 4.39
N ALA A 134 -6.88 13.99 5.41
CA ALA A 134 -6.15 13.59 6.61
C ALA A 134 -6.98 12.90 7.74
N ASP A 135 -8.21 12.44 7.48
CA ASP A 135 -9.02 11.80 8.53
C ASP A 135 -8.57 10.36 8.78
N GLU A 136 -7.89 10.13 9.91
CA GLU A 136 -7.34 8.83 10.34
C GLU A 136 -8.44 7.76 10.51
N CYS A 137 -9.62 8.16 10.99
CA CYS A 137 -10.72 7.24 11.26
C CYS A 137 -11.42 6.83 9.96
N GLN A 138 -11.57 7.76 9.02
CA GLN A 138 -12.00 7.50 7.65
C GLN A 138 -11.06 6.50 6.97
N ALA A 139 -9.76 6.78 7.01
CA ALA A 139 -8.73 5.97 6.37
C ALA A 139 -8.72 4.54 6.92
N MET A 140 -8.77 4.38 8.23
CA MET A 140 -8.79 3.06 8.86
C MET A 140 -10.10 2.29 8.61
N ALA A 141 -11.26 2.96 8.65
CA ALA A 141 -12.54 2.31 8.37
C ALA A 141 -12.63 1.79 6.94
N PHE A 142 -12.16 2.58 5.97
CA PHE A 142 -12.11 2.18 4.56
C PHE A 142 -11.14 1.02 4.33
N ALA A 143 -9.92 1.12 4.87
CA ALA A 143 -8.90 0.08 4.73
C ALA A 143 -9.36 -1.25 5.35
N ALA A 144 -9.93 -1.22 6.56
CA ALA A 144 -10.47 -2.41 7.22
C ALA A 144 -11.61 -3.05 6.42
N ARG A 145 -12.46 -2.25 5.78
CA ARG A 145 -13.52 -2.77 4.91
C ARG A 145 -12.94 -3.49 3.69
N ILE A 146 -11.88 -2.98 3.07
CA ILE A 146 -11.18 -3.69 1.98
C ILE A 146 -10.64 -5.03 2.48
N GLU A 147 -10.02 -5.08 3.66
CA GLU A 147 -9.49 -6.33 4.21
C GLU A 147 -10.59 -7.37 4.45
N VAL A 148 -11.74 -6.98 5.02
CA VAL A 148 -12.87 -7.89 5.21
C VAL A 148 -13.41 -8.41 3.88
N LEU A 149 -13.60 -7.53 2.88
CA LEU A 149 -14.14 -7.94 1.58
C LEU A 149 -13.17 -8.80 0.76
N SER A 150 -11.86 -8.70 1.02
CA SER A 150 -10.83 -9.43 0.28
C SER A 150 -10.36 -10.72 0.97
N THR A 151 -10.34 -10.74 2.30
CA THR A 151 -9.77 -11.85 3.09
C THR A 151 -10.73 -12.46 4.12
N GLY A 152 -11.88 -11.82 4.35
CA GLY A 152 -12.87 -12.25 5.35
C GLY A 152 -12.59 -11.75 6.77
N ALA A 153 -11.47 -11.09 7.02
CA ALA A 153 -11.12 -10.49 8.31
C ALA A 153 -10.33 -9.18 8.10
N HIS A 154 -10.24 -8.34 9.13
CA HIS A 154 -9.36 -7.18 9.14
C HIS A 154 -8.24 -7.35 10.17
N THR A 155 -7.13 -6.65 9.94
CA THR A 155 -6.01 -6.59 10.86
C THR A 155 -6.44 -5.87 12.15
N PRO A 156 -6.20 -6.43 13.36
CA PRO A 156 -6.59 -5.78 14.60
C PRO A 156 -5.86 -4.45 14.82
N VAL A 157 -6.64 -3.38 15.08
CA VAL A 157 -6.14 -2.00 15.21
C VAL A 157 -6.77 -1.26 16.40
N ASP A 158 -7.25 -1.98 17.42
CA ASP A 158 -7.98 -1.39 18.55
C ASP A 158 -7.21 -0.26 19.25
N SER A 159 -5.90 -0.43 19.46
CA SER A 159 -5.05 0.57 20.09
C SER A 159 -4.94 1.85 19.25
N TYR A 160 -4.75 1.69 17.94
CA TYR A 160 -4.71 2.81 16.99
C TYR A 160 -6.08 3.51 16.91
N TRP A 161 -7.17 2.74 16.84
CA TRP A 161 -8.54 3.26 16.77
C TRP A 161 -8.90 4.09 18.01
N GLN A 162 -8.50 3.60 19.20
CA GLN A 162 -8.68 4.32 20.46
C GLN A 162 -7.80 5.57 20.55
N ALA A 163 -6.52 5.47 20.16
CA ALA A 163 -5.58 6.58 20.21
C ALA A 163 -6.02 7.76 19.35
N ASN A 164 -6.65 7.50 18.20
CA ASN A 164 -7.22 8.53 17.32
C ASN A 164 -8.64 8.96 17.71
N GLY A 165 -9.20 8.42 18.80
CA GLY A 165 -10.52 8.82 19.30
C GLY A 165 -11.67 8.43 18.38
N CYS A 166 -11.48 7.42 17.52
CA CYS A 166 -12.43 7.08 16.45
C CYS A 166 -13.78 6.57 16.93
N ALA A 167 -13.89 6.12 18.20
CA ALA A 167 -15.17 5.79 18.83
C ALA A 167 -16.16 6.98 18.91
N ARG A 168 -15.66 8.22 18.80
CA ARG A 168 -16.48 9.44 18.75
C ARG A 168 -16.63 10.01 17.33
N SER A 169 -16.06 9.34 16.33
CA SER A 169 -16.17 9.72 14.93
C SER A 169 -17.49 9.23 14.32
N GLY A 170 -17.79 9.65 13.10
CA GLY A 170 -18.88 9.09 12.30
C GLY A 170 -18.54 7.76 11.62
N PHE A 171 -17.33 7.23 11.83
CA PHE A 171 -16.83 6.02 11.18
C PHE A 171 -16.84 4.81 12.14
N SER A 172 -16.88 3.61 11.56
CA SER A 172 -16.87 2.35 12.31
C SER A 172 -16.00 1.31 11.63
N LEU A 173 -15.28 0.51 12.42
CA LEU A 173 -14.66 -0.73 11.93
C LEU A 173 -15.74 -1.78 11.60
N PRO A 174 -15.48 -2.67 10.62
CA PRO A 174 -16.39 -3.76 10.24
C PRO A 174 -16.46 -4.91 11.25
#